data_AF-A0AA38GDR0-F1
#
_entry.id   AF-A0AA38GDR0-F1
#
_cell.length_a   1.000
_cell.length_b   1.000
_cell.length_c   1.000
_cell.angle_alpha   90.00
_cell.angle_beta   90.00
_cell.angle_gamma   90.00
#
_symmetry.space_group_name_H-M   'P 1'
#
loop_
_entity.id
_entity.type
_entity.pdbx_description
1 polymer ?
#
loop_
_entity_poly.entity_id
_entity_poly.type
_entity_poly.pdbx_seq_one_letter_code
_entity_poly.pdbx_strand_id
1 'polypeptide(L)'
;SLFIPMASGKNKMKGFLELEGALLGVLMLGVVCCSGLKTSDVLVTRNGSGVHWEVLGTSYAPGTLMVGLTLVQGAAAKGAVCLDGTLPGYHLHKGFGSGANNWLIQLEGGGWCNDVRTCVYRKTTRRGSSRYMERAIVFSGILSDKHSENPDFYNWNRVKLRYCDGASFSGDVEGEIEV
;
A
#
# COMPACT_ATOMS: atom_id res chain seq x y z
N SER A 1 4.19 70.48 -11.52
CA SER A 1 4.09 70.89 -12.93
C SER A 1 4.08 69.66 -13.82
N LEU A 2 3.12 69.61 -14.73
CA LEU A 2 2.99 68.81 -15.95
C LEU A 2 4.22 68.01 -16.42
N PHE A 3 4.04 66.76 -16.86
CA PHE A 3 4.04 66.38 -18.28
C PHE A 3 3.76 64.88 -18.50
N ILE A 4 2.92 64.60 -19.50
CA ILE A 4 2.56 63.29 -20.09
C ILE A 4 3.60 62.96 -21.18
N PRO A 5 3.83 61.68 -21.53
CA PRO A 5 3.45 61.31 -22.89
C PRO A 5 2.68 59.99 -23.00
N MET A 6 1.74 60.01 -23.94
CA MET A 6 1.05 58.87 -24.53
C MET A 6 2.04 57.93 -25.23
N ALA A 7 1.83 56.62 -25.09
CA ALA A 7 2.24 55.64 -26.08
C ALA A 7 1.02 54.81 -26.50
N SER A 8 0.70 54.94 -27.79
CA SER A 8 -0.31 54.21 -28.55
C SER A 8 0.13 52.77 -28.78
N GLY A 9 -0.81 51.80 -28.78
CA GLY A 9 -0.54 50.50 -29.38
C GLY A 9 -1.36 49.31 -28.86
N LYS A 10 -2.56 49.13 -29.44
CA LYS A 10 -3.21 47.87 -29.82
C LYS A 10 -2.96 46.63 -28.93
N ASN A 11 -4.02 46.11 -28.30
CA ASN A 11 -4.27 44.66 -28.27
C ASN A 11 -5.75 44.35 -28.03
N LYS A 12 -6.41 43.86 -29.08
CA LYS A 12 -7.77 43.33 -29.05
C LYS A 12 -7.66 41.79 -29.01
N MET A 13 -8.36 41.19 -28.04
CA MET A 13 -8.71 39.76 -27.92
C MET A 13 -7.59 38.74 -27.71
N LYS A 14 -7.38 38.36 -26.45
CA LYS A 14 -7.08 36.98 -26.03
C LYS A 14 -7.80 36.70 -24.72
N GLY A 15 -9.07 36.34 -24.81
CA GLY A 15 -9.87 35.91 -23.69
C GLY A 15 -10.77 34.78 -24.15
N PHE A 16 -10.21 33.56 -24.25
CA PHE A 16 -11.00 32.33 -24.38
C PHE A 16 -10.20 31.03 -24.12
N LEU A 17 -9.00 31.09 -23.53
CA LEU A 17 -8.11 29.91 -23.40
C LEU A 17 -7.44 29.73 -22.02
N GLU A 18 -7.98 30.33 -20.95
CA GLU A 18 -7.43 30.14 -19.58
C GLU A 18 -8.38 29.42 -18.61
N LEU A 19 -9.67 29.23 -18.92
CA LEU A 19 -10.61 28.60 -17.98
C LEU A 19 -10.59 27.06 -18.00
N GLU A 20 -10.15 26.41 -19.07
CA GLU A 20 -10.16 24.93 -19.15
C GLU A 20 -8.99 24.28 -18.39
N GLY A 21 -7.86 24.98 -18.24
CA GLY A 21 -6.68 24.45 -17.53
C GLY A 21 -6.84 24.36 -16.02
N ALA A 22 -7.61 25.28 -15.42
CA ALA A 22 -7.76 25.36 -13.96
C ALA A 22 -8.62 24.21 -13.39
N LEU A 23 -9.67 23.78 -14.09
CA LEU A 23 -10.54 22.69 -13.61
C LEU A 23 -9.84 21.32 -13.65
N LEU A 24 -9.03 21.07 -14.68
CA LEU A 24 -8.20 19.87 -14.79
C LEU A 24 -7.10 19.85 -13.72
N GLY A 25 -6.48 21.00 -13.42
CA GLY A 25 -5.48 21.12 -12.37
C GLY A 25 -6.02 20.79 -10.97
N VAL A 26 -7.24 21.23 -10.64
CA VAL A 26 -7.87 20.99 -9.33
C VAL A 26 -8.31 19.52 -9.17
N LEU A 27 -8.77 18.86 -10.23
CA LEU A 27 -9.15 17.44 -10.18
C LEU A 27 -7.92 16.52 -9.96
N MET A 28 -6.80 16.84 -10.60
CA MET A 28 -5.57 16.04 -10.51
C MET A 28 -4.90 16.15 -9.12
N LEU A 29 -4.99 17.31 -8.47
CA LEU A 29 -4.51 17.49 -7.09
C LEU A 29 -5.43 16.81 -6.05
N GLY A 30 -6.74 16.72 -6.31
CA GLY A 30 -7.70 16.07 -5.41
C GLY A 30 -7.56 14.55 -5.33
N VAL A 31 -7.26 13.88 -6.45
CA VAL A 31 -7.15 12.40 -6.50
C VAL A 31 -5.86 11.89 -5.85
N VAL A 32 -4.78 12.67 -5.90
CA VAL A 32 -3.45 12.25 -5.42
C VAL A 32 -3.35 12.22 -3.89
N CYS A 33 -4.25 12.90 -3.16
CA CYS A 33 -4.08 13.09 -1.71
C CYS A 33 -4.68 11.97 -0.82
N CYS A 34 -5.58 11.12 -1.32
CA CYS A 34 -6.35 10.19 -0.45
C CYS A 34 -5.93 8.72 -0.45
N SER A 35 -5.02 8.28 -1.31
CA SER A 35 -4.46 6.93 -1.23
C SER A 35 -3.21 6.91 -2.08
N GLY A 36 -2.11 6.32 -1.57
CA GLY A 36 -0.80 6.28 -2.22
C GLY A 36 -0.77 5.53 -3.56
N LEU A 37 -1.52 6.01 -4.55
CA LEU A 37 -1.51 5.54 -5.94
C LEU A 37 -0.20 6.01 -6.57
N LYS A 38 0.58 5.05 -7.07
CA LYS A 38 1.69 5.34 -7.97
C LYS A 38 1.12 5.90 -9.27
N THR A 39 1.79 6.90 -9.83
CA THR A 39 1.42 7.72 -10.98
C THR A 39 1.35 6.99 -12.33
N SER A 40 1.29 5.66 -12.36
CA SER A 40 1.55 4.89 -13.60
C SER A 40 0.33 4.54 -14.43
N ASP A 41 -0.90 4.53 -13.90
CA ASP A 41 -1.95 3.69 -14.51
C ASP A 41 -3.29 4.41 -14.78
N VAL A 42 -3.27 5.63 -15.31
CA VAL A 42 -4.45 6.26 -15.97
C VAL A 42 -4.12 6.52 -17.43
N LEU A 43 -4.58 5.65 -18.33
CA LEU A 43 -4.51 5.88 -19.77
C LEU A 43 -5.75 6.66 -20.21
N VAL A 44 -5.58 7.96 -20.47
CA VAL A 44 -6.64 8.79 -21.07
C VAL A 44 -6.60 8.61 -22.58
N THR A 45 -7.59 7.95 -23.16
CA THR A 45 -7.75 7.88 -24.62
C THR A 45 -8.85 8.85 -25.07
N ARG A 46 -8.56 9.66 -26.11
CA ARG A 46 -9.55 10.50 -26.79
C ARG A 46 -9.91 9.84 -28.12
N ASN A 47 -11.14 9.36 -28.23
CA ASN A 47 -11.76 9.11 -29.53
C ASN A 47 -12.86 10.15 -29.78
N GLY A 48 -13.25 10.34 -31.04
CA GLY A 48 -14.12 11.43 -31.52
C GLY A 48 -15.51 11.56 -30.87
N SER A 49 -15.84 10.72 -29.90
CA SER A 49 -17.10 10.70 -29.14
C SER A 49 -16.96 10.99 -27.64
N GLY A 50 -15.76 11.25 -27.10
CA GLY A 50 -15.59 11.63 -25.68
C GLY A 50 -14.27 11.18 -25.04
N VAL A 51 -14.12 11.52 -23.76
CA VAL A 51 -12.98 11.11 -22.92
C VAL A 51 -13.37 9.83 -22.17
N HIS A 52 -12.63 8.74 -22.38
CA HIS A 52 -12.86 7.47 -21.69
C HIS A 52 -11.77 7.23 -20.63
N TRP A 53 -12.19 6.85 -19.42
CA TRP A 53 -11.37 6.53 -18.25
C TRP A 53 -11.33 5.02 -17.98
N GLU A 54 -10.31 4.32 -18.46
CA GLU A 54 -10.05 2.94 -18.04
C GLU A 54 -9.16 2.91 -16.80
N VAL A 55 -9.66 2.26 -15.74
CA VAL A 55 -8.84 1.92 -14.57
C VAL A 55 -7.96 0.74 -14.97
N LEU A 56 -6.69 1.01 -15.29
CA LEU A 56 -5.71 -0.05 -15.45
C LEU A 56 -5.50 -0.67 -14.05
N GLY A 57 -6.01 -1.89 -13.86
CA GLY A 57 -5.63 -2.68 -12.70
C GLY A 57 -4.11 -2.82 -12.68
N THR A 58 -3.50 -2.76 -11.50
CA THR A 58 -2.04 -2.93 -11.34
C THR A 58 -1.59 -4.19 -12.06
N SER A 59 -0.97 -4.03 -13.22
CA SER A 59 -0.46 -5.15 -14.01
C SER A 59 0.89 -5.57 -13.41
N TYR A 60 0.89 -6.67 -12.66
CA TYR A 60 2.13 -7.25 -12.20
C TYR A 60 2.88 -7.85 -13.39
N ALA A 61 4.20 -7.62 -13.44
CA ALA A 61 5.03 -8.20 -14.50
C ALA A 61 4.85 -9.73 -14.55
N PRO A 62 4.85 -10.35 -15.75
CA PRO A 62 4.81 -11.80 -15.87
C PRO A 62 5.89 -12.47 -15.02
N GLY A 63 5.51 -13.49 -14.25
CA GLY A 63 6.42 -14.16 -13.30
C GLY A 63 6.65 -13.41 -11.98
N THR A 64 5.73 -12.51 -11.59
CA THR A 64 5.70 -11.94 -10.23
C THR A 64 5.12 -12.97 -9.27
N LEU A 65 5.84 -13.26 -8.19
CA LEU A 65 5.37 -14.17 -7.16
C LEU A 65 4.39 -13.47 -6.20
N MET A 66 3.09 -13.72 -6.40
CA MET A 66 2.02 -13.27 -5.51
C MET A 66 1.71 -14.34 -4.47
N VAL A 67 1.84 -14.00 -3.19
CA VAL A 67 1.63 -14.93 -2.08
C VAL A 67 0.42 -14.53 -1.26
N GLY A 68 -0.52 -15.45 -1.09
CA GLY A 68 -1.78 -15.23 -0.37
C GLY A 68 -1.62 -15.13 1.14
N LEU A 69 -2.54 -14.41 1.80
CA LEU A 69 -2.63 -14.29 3.25
C LEU A 69 -3.27 -15.56 3.83
N THR A 70 -2.62 -16.13 4.84
CA THR A 70 -3.12 -17.24 5.65
C THR A 70 -3.36 -16.75 7.07
N LEU A 71 -4.58 -16.91 7.59
CA LEU A 71 -4.89 -16.61 8.99
C LEU A 71 -4.54 -17.80 9.89
N VAL A 72 -3.99 -17.53 11.07
CA VAL A 72 -3.61 -18.55 12.04
C VAL A 72 -4.87 -19.09 12.72
N GLN A 73 -5.34 -20.24 12.25
CA GLN A 73 -6.51 -20.90 12.83
C GLN A 73 -6.23 -21.32 14.29
N GLY A 74 -7.22 -21.17 15.15
CA GLY A 74 -7.11 -21.49 16.57
C GLY A 74 -6.29 -20.50 17.41
N ALA A 75 -5.76 -19.42 16.83
CA ALA A 75 -4.99 -18.41 17.58
C ALA A 75 -5.85 -17.71 18.65
N ALA A 76 -7.11 -17.39 18.32
CA ALA A 76 -8.06 -16.81 19.26
C ALA A 76 -8.29 -17.69 20.50
N ALA A 77 -8.31 -19.02 20.36
CA ALA A 77 -8.46 -19.94 21.50
C ALA A 77 -7.25 -19.91 22.46
N LYS A 78 -6.13 -19.31 22.03
CA LYS A 78 -4.92 -19.09 22.84
C LYS A 78 -4.73 -17.62 23.23
N GLY A 79 -5.73 -16.76 23.00
CA GLY A 79 -5.61 -15.32 23.23
C GLY A 79 -4.71 -14.56 22.25
N ALA A 80 -4.17 -15.23 21.22
CA ALA A 80 -3.29 -14.60 20.23
C ALA A 80 -4.12 -13.93 19.13
N VAL A 81 -4.42 -12.64 19.32
CA VAL A 81 -5.24 -11.82 18.41
C VAL A 81 -4.53 -10.51 18.05
N CYS A 82 -4.95 -9.89 16.96
CA CYS A 82 -4.57 -8.52 16.62
C CYS A 82 -5.22 -7.50 17.58
N LEU A 83 -4.83 -6.24 17.50
CA LEU A 83 -5.39 -5.14 18.32
C LEU A 83 -6.92 -5.00 18.25
N ASP A 84 -7.56 -5.45 17.16
CA ASP A 84 -9.03 -5.43 17.00
C ASP A 84 -9.71 -6.78 17.28
N GLY A 85 -8.99 -7.74 17.85
CA GLY A 85 -9.50 -9.09 18.13
C GLY A 85 -9.50 -10.04 16.92
N THR A 86 -9.10 -9.59 15.72
CA THR A 86 -9.03 -10.47 14.55
C THR A 86 -7.84 -11.43 14.62
N LEU A 87 -7.89 -12.51 13.84
CA LEU A 87 -6.80 -13.49 13.81
C LEU A 87 -5.53 -12.88 13.19
N PRO A 88 -4.34 -13.15 13.75
CA PRO A 88 -3.09 -12.83 13.09
C PRO A 88 -2.92 -13.67 11.82
N GLY A 89 -2.00 -13.24 10.95
CA GLY A 89 -1.78 -13.91 9.67
C GLY A 89 -0.36 -13.82 9.15
N TYR A 90 -0.07 -14.65 8.15
CA TYR A 90 1.22 -14.71 7.47
C TYR A 90 1.04 -15.03 5.99
N HIS A 91 2.06 -14.75 5.20
CA HIS A 91 2.19 -15.22 3.82
C HIS A 91 3.28 -16.27 3.78
N LEU A 92 3.02 -17.42 3.14
CA LEU A 92 3.96 -18.53 3.03
C LEU A 92 4.12 -18.94 1.57
N HIS A 93 5.37 -18.95 1.11
CA HIS A 93 5.78 -19.62 -0.10
C HIS A 93 6.67 -20.82 0.26
N LYS A 94 6.27 -22.02 -0.17
CA LYS A 94 6.96 -23.27 0.18
C LYS A 94 8.31 -23.35 -0.53
N GLY A 95 9.31 -23.85 0.20
CA GLY A 95 10.64 -24.15 -0.34
C GLY A 95 10.63 -25.38 -1.23
N PHE A 96 11.75 -25.59 -1.93
CA PHE A 96 11.95 -26.71 -2.84
C PHE A 96 13.41 -27.17 -2.88
N GLY A 97 13.65 -28.39 -3.36
CA GLY A 97 14.99 -28.97 -3.49
C GLY A 97 15.73 -29.01 -2.14
N SER A 98 17.00 -28.60 -2.13
CA SER A 98 17.83 -28.56 -0.93
C SER A 98 17.36 -27.56 0.14
N GLY A 99 16.58 -26.55 -0.25
CA GLY A 99 16.03 -25.55 0.66
C GLY A 99 14.69 -25.94 1.30
N ALA A 100 14.09 -27.07 0.92
CA ALA A 100 12.75 -27.47 1.35
C ALA A 100 12.57 -27.62 2.87
N ASN A 101 13.66 -27.84 3.61
CA ASN A 101 13.65 -27.96 5.08
C ASN A 101 14.21 -26.72 5.80
N ASN A 102 14.62 -25.69 5.06
CA ASN A 102 15.14 -24.44 5.63
C ASN A 102 14.05 -23.37 5.64
N TRP A 103 14.16 -22.42 6.58
CA TRP A 103 13.12 -21.42 6.84
C TRP A 103 13.70 -20.02 6.94
N LEU A 104 13.08 -19.09 6.22
CA LEU A 104 13.29 -17.65 6.34
C LEU A 104 11.99 -17.01 6.80
N ILE A 105 12.00 -16.40 7.99
CA ILE A 105 10.85 -15.71 8.56
C ILE A 105 11.15 -14.21 8.61
N GLN A 106 10.47 -13.43 7.79
CA GLN A 106 10.53 -11.97 7.80
C GLN A 106 9.38 -11.42 8.65
N LEU A 107 9.73 -10.67 9.70
CA LEU A 107 8.77 -9.94 10.51
C LEU A 107 8.45 -8.60 9.82
N GLU A 108 7.16 -8.34 9.56
CA GLU A 108 6.74 -7.04 9.04
C GLU A 108 7.00 -5.93 10.06
N GLY A 109 7.62 -4.83 9.64
CA GLY A 109 7.80 -3.65 10.48
C GLY A 109 6.59 -2.72 10.47
N GLY A 110 6.59 -1.72 11.35
CA GLY A 110 5.55 -0.69 11.29
C GLY A 110 5.43 0.28 12.47
N GLY A 111 6.45 0.37 13.33
CA GLY A 111 6.40 1.14 14.59
C GLY A 111 5.40 0.55 15.58
N TRP A 112 5.17 1.21 16.71
CA TRP A 112 4.26 0.75 17.76
C TRP A 112 3.28 1.86 18.15
N CYS A 113 2.23 1.53 18.91
CA CYS A 113 1.39 2.52 19.59
C CYS A 113 1.81 2.62 21.05
N ASN A 114 1.86 3.85 21.60
CA ASN A 114 2.40 4.11 22.94
C ASN A 114 1.33 4.48 23.97
N ASP A 115 0.10 4.72 23.52
CA ASP A 115 -1.01 5.12 24.38
C ASP A 115 -2.32 4.57 23.82
N VAL A 116 -3.35 4.52 24.67
CA VAL A 116 -4.69 4.03 24.33
C VAL A 116 -5.22 4.66 23.04
N ARG A 117 -5.11 5.98 22.93
CA ARG A 117 -5.67 6.72 21.78
C ARG A 117 -4.99 6.30 20.48
N THR A 118 -3.68 6.19 20.46
CA THR A 118 -2.91 5.77 19.29
C THR A 118 -3.19 4.31 18.93
N CYS A 119 -3.39 3.43 19.92
CA CYS A 119 -3.76 2.04 19.67
C CYS A 119 -5.19 1.90 19.12
N VAL A 120 -6.14 2.67 19.64
CA VAL A 120 -7.53 2.73 19.12
C VAL A 120 -7.56 3.18 17.66
N TYR A 121 -6.76 4.18 17.28
CA TYR A 121 -6.62 4.56 15.87
C TYR A 121 -5.94 3.47 15.04
N ARG A 122 -4.97 2.76 15.60
CA ARG A 122 -4.19 1.77 14.88
C ARG A 122 -4.98 0.50 14.57
N LYS A 123 -5.91 0.09 15.45
CA LYS A 123 -6.73 -1.12 15.25
C LYS A 123 -7.61 -1.06 14.00
N THR A 124 -7.90 0.13 13.48
CA THR A 124 -8.65 0.34 12.23
C THR A 124 -7.77 0.33 10.96
N THR A 125 -6.53 -0.14 11.06
CA THR A 125 -5.56 -0.19 9.94
C THR A 125 -5.05 -1.61 9.69
N ARG A 126 -4.34 -1.81 8.57
CA ARG A 126 -3.68 -3.10 8.24
C ARG A 126 -2.65 -3.56 9.28
N ARG A 127 -2.20 -2.67 10.17
CA ARG A 127 -1.22 -2.93 11.23
C ARG A 127 -1.85 -3.11 12.62
N GLY A 128 -3.17 -3.21 12.69
CA GLY A 128 -3.90 -3.54 13.91
C GLY A 128 -5.08 -4.49 13.68
N SER A 129 -5.35 -4.87 12.43
CA SER A 129 -6.43 -5.79 12.08
C SER A 129 -6.13 -6.52 10.78
N SER A 130 -6.40 -7.83 10.75
CA SER A 130 -6.29 -8.63 9.54
C SER A 130 -7.41 -8.39 8.53
N ARG A 131 -8.48 -7.66 8.91
CA ARG A 131 -9.54 -7.25 7.96
C ARG A 131 -9.02 -6.30 6.89
N TYR A 132 -8.04 -5.47 7.23
CA TYR A 132 -7.46 -4.46 6.34
C TYR A 132 -6.13 -4.90 5.72
N MET A 133 -5.68 -6.14 5.95
CA MET A 133 -4.48 -6.67 5.33
C MET A 133 -4.71 -7.00 3.85
N GLU A 134 -3.68 -6.77 3.04
CA GLU A 134 -3.62 -7.20 1.66
C GLU A 134 -3.77 -8.73 1.58
N ARG A 135 -4.72 -9.19 0.77
CA ARG A 135 -5.03 -10.63 0.62
C ARG A 135 -3.95 -11.40 -0.13
N ALA A 136 -3.16 -10.71 -0.94
CA ALA A 136 -1.96 -11.23 -1.57
C ALA A 136 -0.92 -10.12 -1.65
N ILE A 137 0.35 -10.48 -1.51
CA ILE A 137 1.48 -9.54 -1.62
C ILE A 137 2.55 -10.11 -2.53
N VAL A 138 3.33 -9.22 -3.14
CA VAL A 138 4.52 -9.59 -3.91
C VAL A 138 5.62 -10.03 -2.95
N PHE A 139 6.19 -11.20 -3.21
CA PHE A 139 7.46 -11.60 -2.62
C PHE A 139 8.60 -11.16 -3.55
N SER A 140 9.50 -10.32 -3.02
CA SER A 140 10.64 -9.76 -3.75
C SER A 140 11.84 -9.58 -2.81
N GLY A 141 13.01 -9.25 -3.37
CA GLY A 141 14.26 -9.11 -2.60
C GLY A 141 14.59 -10.41 -1.87
N ILE A 142 14.86 -10.36 -0.56
CA ILE A 142 15.17 -11.55 0.25
C ILE A 142 14.02 -12.58 0.33
N LEU A 143 12.78 -12.20 -0.05
CA LEU A 143 11.65 -13.14 -0.13
C LEU A 143 11.42 -13.69 -1.56
N SER A 144 12.15 -13.20 -2.55
CA SER A 144 12.03 -13.62 -3.95
C SER A 144 12.34 -15.11 -4.11
N ASP A 145 11.68 -15.75 -5.06
CA ASP A 145 11.95 -17.12 -5.53
C ASP A 145 12.95 -17.17 -6.69
N LYS A 146 13.44 -16.01 -7.14
CA LYS A 146 14.43 -15.91 -8.21
C LYS A 146 15.83 -15.88 -7.62
N HIS A 147 16.67 -16.83 -8.02
CA HIS A 147 18.08 -16.90 -7.62
C HIS A 147 18.85 -15.60 -7.95
N SER A 148 18.49 -14.90 -9.04
CA SER A 148 19.12 -13.62 -9.42
C SER A 148 18.84 -12.48 -8.43
N GLU A 149 17.76 -12.55 -7.65
CA GLU A 149 17.38 -11.55 -6.64
C GLU A 149 17.71 -12.02 -5.20
N ASN A 150 17.67 -13.33 -4.98
CA ASN A 150 17.81 -13.98 -3.68
C ASN A 150 18.72 -15.23 -3.75
N PRO A 151 20.01 -15.07 -4.02
CA PRO A 151 20.90 -16.20 -4.29
C PRO A 151 20.96 -17.20 -3.13
N ASP A 152 20.82 -16.72 -1.89
CA ASP A 152 20.99 -17.53 -0.69
C ASP A 152 19.72 -18.30 -0.28
N PHE A 153 18.53 -17.71 -0.46
CA PHE A 153 17.28 -18.21 0.13
C PHE A 153 16.14 -18.46 -0.87
N TYR A 154 16.37 -18.32 -2.19
CA TYR A 154 15.32 -18.46 -3.23
C TYR A 154 14.63 -19.83 -3.25
N ASN A 155 15.21 -20.87 -2.65
CA ASN A 155 14.61 -22.21 -2.56
C ASN A 155 14.19 -22.60 -1.12
N TRP A 156 14.33 -21.72 -0.13
CA TRP A 156 13.89 -21.95 1.25
C TRP A 156 12.36 -21.81 1.41
N ASN A 157 11.80 -22.28 2.53
CA ASN A 157 10.46 -21.84 2.93
C ASN A 157 10.54 -20.36 3.33
N ARG A 158 9.77 -19.51 2.68
CA ARG A 158 9.79 -18.06 2.91
C ARG A 158 8.47 -17.62 3.50
N VAL A 159 8.54 -17.01 4.66
CA VAL A 159 7.38 -16.55 5.42
C VAL A 159 7.50 -15.07 5.67
N LYS A 160 6.40 -14.34 5.43
CA LYS A 160 6.24 -12.98 5.94
C LYS A 160 5.14 -12.96 6.99
N LEU A 161 5.53 -12.77 8.24
CA LEU A 161 4.60 -12.62 9.35
C LEU A 161 4.01 -11.21 9.33
N ARG A 162 2.69 -11.11 9.34
CA ARG A 162 1.99 -9.82 9.30
C ARG A 162 1.93 -9.22 10.69
N TYR A 163 2.23 -7.93 10.76
CA TYR A 163 2.32 -7.20 12.03
C TYR A 163 0.97 -6.60 12.39
N CYS A 164 0.42 -6.94 13.56
CA CYS A 164 -0.90 -6.44 13.99
C CYS A 164 -1.11 -6.29 15.50
N ASP A 165 -0.08 -6.57 16.32
CA ASP A 165 -0.10 -6.46 17.78
C ASP A 165 0.17 -5.02 18.27
N GLY A 166 0.82 -4.19 17.45
CA GLY A 166 1.13 -2.81 17.82
C GLY A 166 2.22 -2.64 18.87
N ALA A 167 2.87 -3.73 19.28
CA ALA A 167 3.90 -3.78 20.31
C ALA A 167 5.22 -4.37 19.79
N SER A 168 5.49 -4.26 18.49
CA SER A 168 6.73 -4.76 17.84
C SER A 168 7.03 -6.23 18.15
N PHE A 169 6.01 -7.09 18.22
CA PHE A 169 6.11 -8.51 18.57
C PHE A 169 6.58 -8.79 20.01
N SER A 170 6.55 -7.79 20.90
CA SER A 170 6.92 -7.94 22.32
C SER A 170 5.75 -7.98 23.28
N GLY A 171 4.50 -7.93 22.79
CA GLY A 171 3.31 -8.00 23.63
C GLY A 171 3.04 -9.41 24.13
N ASP A 172 2.72 -9.55 25.42
CA ASP A 172 2.46 -10.81 26.12
C ASP A 172 1.17 -10.78 26.96
N VAL A 173 0.33 -9.76 26.78
CA VAL A 173 -0.94 -9.63 27.52
C VAL A 173 -1.97 -10.67 27.09
N GLU A 174 -2.57 -11.35 28.07
CA GLU A 174 -3.71 -12.25 27.86
C GLU A 174 -5.01 -11.43 27.86
N GLY A 175 -5.67 -11.32 26.71
CA GLY A 175 -7.00 -10.72 26.57
C GLY A 175 -7.05 -9.28 26.04
N GLU A 176 -8.27 -8.78 25.84
CA GLU A 176 -8.51 -7.38 25.45
C GLU A 176 -8.34 -6.48 26.67
N ILE A 177 -7.52 -5.44 26.57
CA ILE A 177 -7.62 -4.31 27.49
C ILE A 177 -8.85 -3.52 27.03
N GLU A 178 -9.94 -3.63 27.77
CA GLU A 178 -11.11 -2.77 27.55
C GLU A 178 -10.69 -1.30 27.73
N VAL A 179 -10.96 -0.50 26.70
CA VAL A 179 -10.79 0.96 26.69
C VAL A 179 -12.02 1.66 26.20
#